data_AF-A0A962RPH0-F1
#
_entry.id   AF-A0A962RPH0-F1
#
_cell.length_a   1.000
_cell.length_b   1.000
_cell.length_c   1.000
_cell.angle_alpha   90.00
_cell.angle_beta   90.00
_cell.angle_gamma   90.00
#
_symmetry.space_group_name_H-M   'P 1'
#
loop_
_entity.id
_entity.type
_entity.pdbx_description
1 polymer ?
#
loop_
_entity_poly.entity_id
_entity_poly.type
_entity_poly.pdbx_seq_one_letter_code
_entity_poly.pdbx_strand_id
1 'polypeptide(L)'
;RAWWPLLEDLPLNAMCAELARFDCADPARALYLFLLGNDQRRHLAGHFEDIDLNRIELKLPFFDAELVRSFVEAPLDLGLGHGLYMRFFEQLPAPARAVAWQTYPGHEPCPLPYPDGARYQWGRDSRPRRRALRRAWATVGLRLIRRKAIPEQVMPRSALWRALLLTLTGLSDQAWLLREAELMNHYFQCSAGRFQPPASVGKRNSAPAQQHS
;
A
#
# COMPACT_ATOMS: atom_id res chain seq x y z
N ARG A 1 21.82 -3.35 22.25
CA ARG A 1 22.49 -2.56 21.17
C ARG A 1 21.38 -2.02 20.29
N ALA A 2 21.25 -0.70 20.19
CA ALA A 2 20.20 -0.06 19.40
C ALA A 2 20.65 0.02 17.94
N TRP A 3 20.10 -0.84 17.09
CA TRP A 3 20.36 -0.86 15.63
C TRP A 3 19.65 0.29 14.90
N TRP A 4 18.80 1.03 15.62
CA TRP A 4 17.93 2.07 15.06
C TRP A 4 18.65 3.16 14.27
N PRO A 5 19.79 3.74 14.74
CA PRO A 5 20.48 4.79 13.99
C PRO A 5 21.14 4.29 12.69
N LEU A 6 21.46 3.00 12.60
CA LEU A 6 22.03 2.39 11.38
C LEU A 6 20.97 2.05 10.34
N LEU A 7 19.70 1.93 10.75
CA LEU A 7 18.58 1.58 9.89
C LEU A 7 17.80 2.81 9.40
N GLU A 8 17.99 3.98 10.02
CA GLU A 8 17.24 5.20 9.70
C GLU A 8 17.56 5.68 8.28
N ASP A 9 18.83 5.68 7.90
CA ASP A 9 19.27 6.11 6.57
C ASP A 9 19.34 4.97 5.54
N LEU A 10 19.21 3.71 5.99
CA LEU A 10 19.39 2.54 5.13
C LEU A 10 18.43 2.55 3.91
N PRO A 11 17.12 2.85 4.04
CA PRO A 11 16.22 2.90 2.90
C PRO A 11 16.63 3.98 1.89
N LEU A 12 16.99 5.18 2.37
CA LEU A 12 17.38 6.29 1.49
C LEU A 12 18.68 5.97 0.76
N ASN A 13 19.69 5.48 1.48
CA ASN A 13 20.97 5.10 0.89
C ASN A 13 20.82 3.97 -0.13
N ALA A 14 19.98 2.97 0.15
CA ALA A 14 19.69 1.91 -0.79
C ALA A 14 18.98 2.43 -2.05
N MET A 15 18.00 3.32 -1.90
CA MET A 15 17.32 3.95 -3.03
C MET A 15 18.29 4.78 -3.89
N CYS A 16 19.14 5.60 -3.28
CA CYS A 16 20.15 6.38 -3.98
C CYS A 16 21.15 5.47 -4.73
N ALA A 17 21.60 4.40 -4.09
CA ALA A 17 22.50 3.43 -4.71
C ALA A 17 21.84 2.71 -5.90
N GLU A 18 20.55 2.37 -5.82
CA GLU A 18 19.83 1.79 -6.95
C GLU A 18 19.63 2.79 -8.09
N LEU A 19 19.24 4.03 -7.78
CA LEU A 19 19.06 5.09 -8.78
C LEU A 19 20.37 5.39 -9.53
N ALA A 20 21.50 5.40 -8.81
CA ALA A 20 22.82 5.65 -9.38
C ALA A 20 23.29 4.58 -10.39
N ARG A 21 22.60 3.44 -10.50
CA ARG A 21 22.90 2.39 -11.49
C ARG A 21 22.42 2.76 -12.89
N PHE A 22 21.55 3.75 -13.03
CA PHE A 22 21.00 4.16 -14.32
C PHE A 22 21.76 5.39 -14.82
N ASP A 23 22.53 5.20 -15.88
CA ASP A 23 23.14 6.31 -16.62
C ASP A 23 22.14 6.81 -17.67
N CYS A 24 21.41 7.88 -17.34
CA CYS A 24 20.37 8.45 -18.18
C CYS A 24 20.63 9.95 -18.35
N ALA A 25 20.54 10.44 -19.59
CA ALA A 25 20.65 11.87 -19.88
C ALA A 25 19.56 12.70 -19.18
N ASP A 26 18.35 12.13 -19.05
CA ASP A 26 17.26 12.70 -18.27
C ASP A 26 17.16 11.98 -16.90
N PRO A 27 17.37 12.69 -15.78
CA PRO A 27 17.23 12.11 -14.43
C PRO A 27 15.84 11.54 -14.15
N ALA A 28 14.78 12.07 -14.78
CA ALA A 28 13.43 11.53 -14.64
C ALA A 28 13.33 10.12 -15.24
N ARG A 29 14.15 9.80 -16.25
CA ARG A 29 14.22 8.45 -16.82
C ARG A 29 14.83 7.46 -15.84
N ALA A 30 15.90 7.85 -15.14
CA ALA A 30 16.50 7.01 -14.10
C ALA A 30 15.49 6.68 -13.00
N LEU A 31 14.70 7.69 -12.57
CA LEU A 31 13.62 7.48 -11.60
C LEU A 31 12.53 6.55 -12.15
N TYR A 32 12.11 6.73 -13.41
CA TYR A 32 11.14 5.86 -14.06
C TYR A 32 11.60 4.39 -14.10
N LEU A 33 12.85 4.14 -14.50
CA LEU A 33 13.43 2.78 -14.55
C LEU A 33 13.54 2.16 -13.15
N PHE A 34 13.92 2.95 -12.16
CA PHE A 34 13.94 2.53 -10.76
C PHE A 34 12.55 2.10 -10.28
N LEU A 35 11.51 2.90 -10.56
CA LEU A 35 10.13 2.58 -10.18
C LEU A 35 9.62 1.35 -10.92
N LEU A 36 9.85 1.26 -12.23
CA LEU A 36 9.46 0.13 -13.05
C LEU A 36 10.07 -1.16 -12.50
N GLY A 37 11.38 -1.20 -12.28
CA GLY A 37 12.06 -2.41 -11.78
C GLY A 37 11.58 -2.83 -10.38
N ASN A 38 11.39 -1.87 -9.47
CA ASN A 38 10.98 -2.17 -8.10
C ASN A 38 9.52 -2.60 -7.99
N ASP A 39 8.63 -1.99 -8.78
CA ASP A 39 7.22 -2.39 -8.83
C ASP A 39 7.07 -3.85 -9.28
N GLN A 40 7.77 -4.23 -10.35
CA GLN A 40 7.75 -5.60 -10.86
C GLN A 40 8.29 -6.61 -9.86
N ARG A 41 9.46 -6.33 -9.24
CA ARG A 41 10.03 -7.20 -8.19
C ARG A 41 9.04 -7.40 -7.05
N ARG A 42 8.40 -6.33 -6.58
CA ARG A 42 7.49 -6.41 -5.44
C ARG A 42 6.21 -7.20 -5.74
N HIS A 43 5.63 -7.00 -6.92
CA HIS A 43 4.33 -7.60 -7.26
C HIS A 43 4.44 -9.02 -7.82
N LEU A 44 5.55 -9.37 -8.47
CA LEU A 44 5.69 -10.65 -9.17
C LEU A 44 6.61 -11.65 -8.46
N ALA A 45 7.50 -11.22 -7.56
CA ALA A 45 8.44 -12.13 -6.90
C ALA A 45 7.73 -13.31 -6.23
N GLY A 46 6.75 -13.04 -5.36
CA GLY A 46 6.03 -14.11 -4.65
C GLY A 46 5.29 -15.05 -5.60
N HIS A 47 4.75 -14.56 -6.72
CA HIS A 47 4.10 -15.42 -7.70
C HIS A 47 5.07 -16.42 -8.33
N PHE A 48 6.25 -15.95 -8.74
CA PHE A 48 7.25 -16.78 -9.40
C PHE A 48 8.05 -17.66 -8.42
N GLU A 49 8.24 -17.21 -7.19
CA GLU A 49 8.87 -18.01 -6.12
C GLU A 49 7.99 -19.20 -5.72
N ASP A 50 6.66 -19.02 -5.69
CA ASP A 50 5.70 -20.04 -5.27
C ASP A 50 4.96 -20.71 -6.45
N ILE A 51 5.46 -20.59 -7.69
CA ILE A 51 4.75 -21.07 -8.88
C ILE A 51 4.57 -22.60 -8.88
N ASP A 52 5.50 -23.33 -8.27
CA ASP A 52 5.42 -24.78 -8.07
C ASP A 52 4.33 -25.17 -7.06
N LEU A 53 4.08 -24.31 -6.06
CA LEU A 53 3.06 -24.49 -5.04
C LEU A 53 1.65 -24.19 -5.59
N ASN A 54 1.50 -23.06 -6.27
CA ASN A 54 0.19 -22.59 -6.75
C ASN A 54 -0.22 -23.21 -8.10
N ARG A 55 0.76 -23.65 -8.91
CA ARG A 55 0.57 -24.23 -10.25
C ARG A 55 -0.26 -23.36 -11.20
N ILE A 56 -0.28 -22.06 -10.97
CA ILE A 56 -0.92 -21.07 -11.82
C ILE A 56 0.17 -20.38 -12.63
N GLU A 57 0.02 -20.35 -13.94
CA GLU A 57 0.93 -19.61 -14.82
C GLU A 57 0.25 -18.33 -15.28
N LEU A 58 0.77 -17.16 -14.86
CA LEU A 58 0.27 -15.88 -15.35
C LEU A 58 0.84 -15.58 -16.74
N LYS A 59 -0.06 -15.27 -17.69
CA LYS A 59 0.34 -14.71 -18.99
C LYS A 59 0.42 -13.19 -18.87
N LEU A 60 1.62 -12.65 -19.05
CA LEU A 60 1.96 -11.25 -18.80
C LEU A 60 2.38 -10.54 -20.10
N PRO A 61 1.50 -10.40 -21.11
CA PRO A 61 1.86 -9.84 -22.41
C PRO A 61 2.36 -8.39 -22.32
N PHE A 62 1.93 -7.63 -21.32
CA PHE A 62 2.42 -6.27 -21.08
C PHE A 62 3.85 -6.19 -20.54
N PHE A 63 4.45 -7.33 -20.19
CA PHE A 63 5.83 -7.47 -19.74
C PHE A 63 6.75 -8.02 -20.84
N ASP A 64 6.24 -8.12 -22.08
CA ASP A 64 7.08 -8.41 -23.23
C ASP A 64 8.22 -7.38 -23.35
N ALA A 65 9.44 -7.87 -23.61
CA ALA A 65 10.63 -7.03 -23.58
C ALA A 65 10.62 -5.95 -24.66
N GLU A 66 10.12 -6.26 -25.87
CA GLU A 66 10.05 -5.30 -26.97
C GLU A 66 8.96 -4.25 -26.72
N LEU A 67 7.84 -4.66 -26.13
CA LEU A 67 6.79 -3.74 -25.71
C LEU A 67 7.30 -2.78 -24.62
N VAL A 68 7.92 -3.32 -23.56
CA VAL A 68 8.49 -2.50 -22.47
C VAL A 68 9.55 -1.55 -23.01
N ARG A 69 10.43 -2.03 -23.89
CA ARG A 69 11.44 -1.21 -24.55
C ARG A 69 10.80 -0.04 -25.31
N SER A 70 9.73 -0.29 -26.07
CA SER A 70 9.01 0.74 -26.81
C SER A 70 8.48 1.87 -25.91
N PHE A 71 7.97 1.52 -24.71
CA PHE A 71 7.54 2.53 -23.72
C PHE A 71 8.70 3.28 -23.07
N VAL A 72 9.82 2.60 -22.81
CA VAL A 72 11.03 3.23 -22.25
C VAL A 72 11.67 4.21 -23.24
N GLU A 73 11.67 3.88 -24.53
CA GLU A 73 12.26 4.74 -25.59
C GLU A 73 11.37 5.93 -25.95
N ALA A 74 10.06 5.85 -25.72
CA ALA A 74 9.13 6.95 -25.98
C ALA A 74 9.45 8.19 -25.12
N PRO A 75 9.24 9.43 -25.63
CA PRO A 75 9.42 10.65 -24.84
C PRO A 75 8.66 10.61 -23.50
N LEU A 76 9.33 10.95 -22.40
CA LEU A 76 8.78 10.91 -21.04
C LEU A 76 7.47 11.69 -20.91
N ASP A 77 7.40 12.86 -21.54
CA ASP A 77 6.24 13.75 -21.50
C ASP A 77 4.96 13.08 -22.01
N LEU A 78 5.06 12.09 -22.90
CA LEU A 78 3.90 11.32 -23.33
C LEU A 78 3.34 10.45 -22.19
N GLY A 79 4.20 9.91 -21.34
CA GLY A 79 3.78 9.06 -20.22
C GLY A 79 3.28 9.84 -18.99
N LEU A 80 3.59 11.13 -18.90
CA LEU A 80 3.16 11.96 -17.77
C LEU A 80 1.65 12.24 -17.81
N GLY A 81 1.04 12.28 -16.63
CA GLY A 81 -0.37 12.70 -16.51
C GLY A 81 -1.37 11.77 -17.22
N HIS A 82 -0.97 10.53 -17.55
CA HIS A 82 -1.73 9.58 -18.39
C HIS A 82 -1.95 10.02 -19.85
N GLY A 83 -1.19 10.98 -20.38
CA GLY A 83 -1.43 11.51 -21.74
C GLY A 83 -1.39 10.46 -22.85
N LEU A 84 -0.41 9.56 -22.84
CA LEU A 84 -0.30 8.46 -23.82
C LEU A 84 -1.48 7.49 -23.70
N TYR A 85 -1.87 7.16 -22.46
CA TYR A 85 -3.03 6.30 -22.20
C TYR A 85 -4.31 6.93 -22.76
N MET A 86 -4.47 8.24 -22.58
CA MET A 86 -5.65 8.97 -23.06
C MET A 86 -5.73 9.02 -24.58
N ARG A 87 -4.61 9.31 -25.26
CA ARG A 87 -4.54 9.28 -26.72
C ARG A 87 -4.82 7.90 -27.30
N PHE A 88 -4.32 6.85 -26.64
CA PHE A 88 -4.67 5.48 -27.01
C PHE A 88 -6.16 5.21 -26.81
N PHE A 89 -6.71 5.65 -25.68
CA PHE A 89 -8.12 5.47 -25.35
C PHE A 89 -9.07 6.11 -26.37
N GLU A 90 -8.70 7.25 -26.96
CA GLU A 90 -9.45 7.90 -28.04
C GLU A 90 -9.65 7.01 -29.27
N GLN A 91 -8.73 6.08 -29.51
CA GLN A 91 -8.80 5.13 -30.63
C GLN A 91 -9.76 3.97 -30.36
N LEU A 92 -10.25 3.81 -29.13
CA LEU A 92 -11.15 2.73 -28.78
C LEU A 92 -12.58 2.96 -29.28
N PRO A 93 -13.35 1.87 -29.53
CA PRO A 93 -14.75 1.96 -29.93
C PRO A 93 -15.59 2.79 -28.96
N ALA A 94 -16.66 3.41 -29.48
CA ALA A 94 -17.54 4.28 -28.69
C ALA A 94 -18.04 3.66 -27.36
N PRO A 95 -18.38 2.35 -27.28
CA PRO A 95 -18.76 1.74 -26.00
C PRO A 95 -17.67 1.80 -24.93
N ALA A 96 -16.40 1.63 -25.29
CA ALA A 96 -15.29 1.75 -24.35
C ALA A 96 -15.16 3.19 -23.83
N ARG A 97 -15.44 4.17 -24.69
CA ARG A 97 -15.38 5.61 -24.38
C ARG A 97 -16.59 6.16 -23.64
N ALA A 98 -17.63 5.34 -23.44
CA ALA A 98 -18.85 5.72 -22.73
C ALA A 98 -18.78 5.53 -21.21
N VAL A 99 -17.68 4.98 -20.69
CA VAL A 99 -17.49 4.71 -19.26
C VAL A 99 -16.66 5.81 -18.62
N ALA A 100 -17.14 6.37 -17.51
CA ALA A 100 -16.39 7.37 -16.76
C ALA A 100 -15.16 6.74 -16.09
N TRP A 101 -14.02 7.40 -16.23
CA TRP A 101 -12.80 7.04 -15.50
C TRP A 101 -12.47 8.04 -14.41
N GLN A 102 -11.67 7.58 -13.45
CA GLN A 102 -11.12 8.39 -12.38
C GLN A 102 -10.03 9.30 -12.93
N THR A 103 -10.06 10.58 -12.53
CA THR A 103 -8.99 11.54 -12.84
C THR A 103 -8.27 11.97 -11.57
N TYR A 104 -6.98 12.22 -11.71
CA TYR A 104 -6.12 12.73 -10.65
C TYR A 104 -5.84 14.22 -10.85
N PRO A 105 -5.54 14.98 -9.78
CA PRO A 105 -5.15 16.38 -9.94
C PRO A 105 -3.97 16.53 -10.91
N GLY A 106 -4.06 17.49 -11.84
CA GLY A 106 -3.03 17.76 -12.85
C GLY A 106 -2.99 16.77 -14.02
N HIS A 107 -3.94 15.85 -14.13
CA HIS A 107 -4.06 14.91 -15.25
C HIS A 107 -5.12 15.37 -16.25
N GLU A 108 -5.14 14.73 -17.43
CA GLU A 108 -6.19 14.96 -18.42
C GLU A 108 -7.60 14.65 -17.85
N PRO A 109 -8.60 15.50 -18.11
CA PRO A 109 -9.94 15.32 -17.60
C PRO A 109 -10.67 14.18 -18.31
N CYS A 110 -11.66 13.59 -17.64
CA CYS A 110 -12.62 12.70 -18.28
C CYS A 110 -13.52 13.56 -19.20
N PRO A 111 -13.72 13.20 -20.48
CA PRO A 111 -14.52 13.94 -21.44
C PRO A 111 -16.01 13.75 -21.19
N LEU A 112 -16.39 12.72 -20.42
CA LEU A 112 -17.78 12.53 -20.03
C LEU A 112 -18.19 13.57 -19.00
N PRO A 113 -19.45 14.04 -19.05
CA PRO A 113 -19.94 15.03 -18.12
C PRO A 113 -19.84 14.51 -16.69
N TYR A 114 -19.47 15.41 -15.79
CA TYR A 114 -19.45 15.10 -14.38
C TYR A 114 -20.89 14.90 -13.89
N PRO A 115 -21.23 13.77 -13.22
CA PRO A 115 -22.61 13.53 -12.80
C PRO A 115 -23.10 14.57 -11.80
N ASP A 116 -24.36 14.98 -11.91
CA ASP A 116 -24.97 15.93 -10.99
C ASP A 116 -24.94 15.40 -9.54
N GLY A 117 -24.50 16.25 -8.61
CA GLY A 117 -24.37 15.91 -7.20
C GLY A 117 -23.21 14.96 -6.86
N ALA A 118 -22.43 14.51 -7.85
CA ALA A 118 -21.19 13.77 -7.59
C ALA A 118 -20.17 14.67 -6.87
N ARG A 119 -19.26 14.05 -6.12
CA ARG A 119 -18.22 14.75 -5.37
C ARG A 119 -16.85 14.35 -5.84
N TYR A 120 -15.99 15.35 -6.03
CA TYR A 120 -14.62 15.09 -6.42
C TYR A 120 -13.87 14.43 -5.26
N GLN A 121 -13.28 13.26 -5.51
CA GLN A 121 -12.60 12.45 -4.49
C GLN A 121 -11.47 13.21 -3.80
N TRP A 122 -10.75 14.03 -4.56
CA TRP A 122 -9.63 14.84 -4.09
C TRP A 122 -10.07 16.23 -3.58
N GLY A 123 -11.37 16.52 -3.66
CA GLY A 123 -11.97 17.75 -3.15
C GLY A 123 -11.96 17.81 -1.62
N ARG A 124 -11.91 19.03 -1.07
CA ARG A 124 -11.89 19.28 0.38
C ARG A 124 -13.26 19.06 1.07
N ASP A 125 -14.30 18.72 0.32
CA ASP A 125 -15.68 18.50 0.80
C ASP A 125 -15.92 17.20 1.56
N SER A 126 -14.86 16.47 1.90
CA SER A 126 -14.93 15.27 2.73
C SER A 126 -15.07 15.55 4.22
N ARG A 127 -14.98 16.81 4.68
CA ARG A 127 -14.98 17.19 6.11
C ARG A 127 -16.19 16.67 6.90
N PRO A 128 -17.45 16.81 6.43
CA PRO A 128 -18.61 16.28 7.17
C PRO A 128 -18.60 14.75 7.25
N ARG A 129 -18.23 14.06 6.16
CA ARG A 129 -18.12 12.60 6.10
C ARG A 129 -17.00 12.09 7.01
N ARG A 130 -15.81 12.72 6.96
CA ARG A 130 -14.69 12.42 7.86
C ARG A 130 -15.09 12.60 9.33
N ARG A 131 -15.81 13.67 9.67
CA ARG A 131 -16.30 13.89 11.03
C ARG A 131 -17.31 12.81 11.45
N ALA A 132 -18.22 12.42 10.58
CA ALA A 132 -19.18 11.34 10.83
C ALA A 132 -18.48 9.98 11.04
N LEU A 133 -17.53 9.63 10.16
CA LEU A 133 -16.74 8.41 10.27
C LEU A 133 -15.89 8.39 11.55
N ARG A 134 -15.24 9.50 11.90
CA ARG A 134 -14.46 9.62 13.14
C ARG A 134 -15.33 9.41 14.38
N ARG A 135 -16.55 9.97 14.40
CA ARG A 135 -17.51 9.74 15.49
C ARG A 135 -17.93 8.28 15.58
N ALA A 136 -18.25 7.65 14.45
CA ALA A 136 -18.62 6.24 14.41
C ALA A 136 -17.49 5.33 14.96
N TRP A 137 -16.25 5.54 14.50
CA TRP A 137 -15.10 4.78 14.98
C TRP A 137 -14.76 5.07 16.43
N ALA A 138 -14.96 6.30 16.92
CA ALA A 138 -14.80 6.60 18.34
C ALA A 138 -15.81 5.83 19.22
N THR A 139 -17.05 5.66 18.76
CA THR A 139 -18.05 4.82 19.44
C THR A 139 -17.62 3.35 19.49
N VAL A 140 -17.06 2.82 18.40
CA VAL A 140 -16.48 1.47 18.36
C VAL A 140 -15.30 1.35 19.33
N GLY A 141 -14.35 2.28 19.28
CA GLY A 141 -13.18 2.30 20.17
C GLY A 141 -13.56 2.32 21.65
N LEU A 142 -14.51 3.18 22.03
CA LEU A 142 -15.05 3.21 23.40
C LEU A 142 -15.66 1.86 23.82
N ARG A 143 -16.38 1.20 22.91
CA ARG A 143 -17.00 -0.11 23.17
C ARG A 143 -15.94 -1.19 23.38
N LEU A 144 -14.92 -1.26 22.51
CA LEU A 144 -13.82 -2.23 22.61
C LEU A 144 -13.06 -2.08 23.92
N ILE A 145 -12.76 -0.84 24.31
CA ILE A 145 -12.09 -0.51 25.57
C ILE A 145 -12.95 -0.93 26.76
N ARG A 146 -14.22 -0.52 26.81
CA ARG A 146 -15.13 -0.81 27.93
C ARG A 146 -15.36 -2.30 28.13
N ARG A 147 -15.52 -3.05 27.04
CA ARG A 147 -15.76 -4.50 27.09
C ARG A 147 -14.52 -5.33 27.35
N LYS A 148 -13.32 -4.71 27.41
CA LYS A 148 -12.03 -5.42 27.47
C LYS A 148 -11.95 -6.50 26.38
N ALA A 149 -12.42 -6.14 25.18
CA ALA A 149 -12.78 -7.10 24.14
C ALA A 149 -11.57 -7.79 23.49
N ILE A 150 -10.36 -7.26 23.73
CA ILE A 150 -9.10 -7.74 23.17
C ILE A 150 -8.11 -7.95 24.33
N PRO A 151 -7.34 -9.06 24.36
CA PRO A 151 -6.27 -9.27 25.32
C PRO A 151 -5.17 -8.21 25.20
N GLU A 152 -4.57 -7.81 26.34
CA GLU A 152 -3.49 -6.80 26.35
C GLU A 152 -2.23 -7.22 25.58
N GLN A 153 -2.02 -8.54 25.45
CA GLN A 153 -0.90 -9.12 24.71
C GLN A 153 -1.02 -8.92 23.20
N VAL A 154 -2.26 -8.84 22.68
CA VAL A 154 -2.53 -8.60 21.26
C VAL A 154 -2.53 -7.10 20.99
N MET A 155 -3.25 -6.34 21.83
CA MET A 155 -3.30 -4.89 21.70
C MET A 155 -3.39 -4.23 23.08
N PRO A 156 -2.40 -3.41 23.49
CA PRO A 156 -2.44 -2.76 24.77
C PRO A 156 -3.54 -1.70 24.81
N ARG A 157 -4.25 -1.62 25.93
CA ARG A 157 -5.36 -0.66 26.12
C ARG A 157 -4.91 0.78 25.98
N SER A 158 -3.67 1.08 26.35
CA SER A 158 -3.08 2.40 26.17
C SER A 158 -2.96 2.82 24.70
N ALA A 159 -2.77 1.88 23.77
CA ALA A 159 -2.77 2.17 22.34
C ALA A 159 -4.17 2.48 21.82
N LEU A 160 -5.18 1.70 22.26
CA LEU A 160 -6.59 1.97 21.94
C LEU A 160 -7.07 3.32 22.46
N TRP A 161 -6.71 3.66 23.72
CA TRP A 161 -7.03 4.97 24.30
C TRP A 161 -6.37 6.12 23.53
N ARG A 162 -5.09 5.98 23.17
CA ARG A 162 -4.38 6.98 22.36
C ARG A 162 -5.02 7.16 20.98
N ALA A 163 -5.32 6.07 20.29
CA ALA A 163 -5.99 6.14 18.99
C ALA A 163 -7.38 6.76 19.08
N LEU A 164 -8.15 6.45 20.12
CA LEU A 164 -9.44 7.08 20.39
C LEU A 164 -9.30 8.59 20.61
N LEU A 165 -8.38 9.02 21.47
CA LEU A 165 -8.13 10.43 21.77
C LEU A 165 -7.68 11.21 20.53
N LEU A 166 -6.75 10.67 19.75
CA LEU A 166 -6.28 11.26 18.51
C LEU A 166 -7.42 11.39 17.48
N THR A 167 -8.23 10.34 17.36
CA THR A 167 -9.40 10.32 16.46
C THR A 167 -10.49 11.30 16.91
N LEU A 168 -10.70 11.51 18.21
CA LEU A 168 -11.68 12.46 18.73
C LEU A 168 -11.21 13.91 18.62
N THR A 169 -9.96 14.20 18.98
CA THR A 169 -9.37 15.55 18.92
C THR A 169 -9.10 16.01 17.48
N GLY A 170 -8.88 15.07 16.56
CA GLY A 170 -8.64 15.37 15.15
C GLY A 170 -7.22 15.78 14.83
N LEU A 171 -6.32 15.59 15.81
CA LEU A 171 -4.89 15.72 15.62
C LEU A 171 -4.38 14.67 14.62
N SER A 172 -4.96 13.47 14.61
CA SER A 172 -4.62 12.42 13.66
C SER A 172 -5.80 11.46 13.46
N ASP A 173 -6.02 11.01 12.23
CA ASP A 173 -7.04 10.00 11.93
C ASP A 173 -6.49 8.60 12.18
N GLN A 174 -6.81 8.06 13.37
CA GLN A 174 -6.39 6.72 13.79
C GLN A 174 -7.55 5.71 13.67
N ALA A 175 -8.55 5.99 12.82
CA ALA A 175 -9.68 5.10 12.59
C ALA A 175 -9.25 3.72 12.06
N TRP A 176 -8.12 3.63 11.36
CA TRP A 176 -7.56 2.36 10.90
C TRP A 176 -7.24 1.42 12.08
N LEU A 177 -6.62 1.93 13.16
CA LEU A 177 -6.26 1.10 14.33
C LEU A 177 -7.50 0.61 15.06
N LEU A 178 -8.54 1.45 15.15
CA LEU A 178 -9.82 1.07 15.75
C LEU A 178 -10.55 0.02 14.91
N ARG A 179 -10.41 0.06 13.58
CA ARG A 179 -10.93 -0.97 12.68
C ARG A 179 -10.20 -2.29 12.83
N GLU A 180 -8.87 -2.26 12.86
CA GLU A 180 -8.06 -3.47 13.11
C GLU A 180 -8.41 -4.10 14.46
N ALA A 181 -8.57 -3.28 15.50
CA ALA A 181 -9.01 -3.75 16.80
C ALA A 181 -10.40 -4.41 16.76
N GLU A 182 -11.35 -3.85 16.01
CA GLU A 182 -12.68 -4.45 15.83
C GLU A 182 -12.60 -5.79 15.09
N LEU A 183 -11.77 -5.88 14.05
CA LEU A 183 -11.51 -7.11 13.31
C LEU A 183 -10.89 -8.19 14.22
N MET A 184 -9.88 -7.83 15.00
CA MET A 184 -9.27 -8.72 16.00
C MET A 184 -10.30 -9.20 17.03
N ASN A 185 -11.16 -8.31 17.54
CA ASN A 185 -12.22 -8.69 18.46
C ASN A 185 -13.23 -9.66 17.80
N HIS A 186 -13.60 -9.46 16.54
CA HIS A 186 -14.47 -10.38 15.81
C HIS A 186 -13.87 -11.80 15.77
N TYR A 187 -12.62 -11.94 15.34
CA TYR A 187 -11.95 -13.25 15.31
C TYR A 187 -11.72 -13.83 16.70
N PHE A 188 -11.49 -12.99 17.71
CA PHE A 188 -11.38 -13.43 19.09
C PHE A 188 -12.70 -14.03 19.59
N GLN A 189 -13.84 -13.42 19.25
CA GLN A 189 -15.16 -13.96 19.57
C GLN A 189 -15.43 -15.27 18.84
N CYS A 190 -15.11 -15.37 17.54
CA CYS A 190 -15.23 -16.62 16.77
C CYS A 190 -14.36 -17.75 17.34
N SER A 191 -13.18 -17.41 17.88
CA SER A 191 -12.26 -18.37 18.51
C SER A 191 -12.62 -18.72 19.96
N ALA A 192 -13.77 -18.24 20.48
CA ALA A 192 -14.16 -18.36 21.89
C ALA A 192 -13.09 -17.83 22.86
N GLY A 193 -12.38 -16.77 22.46
CA GLY A 193 -11.33 -16.14 23.24
C GLY A 193 -10.01 -16.91 23.29
N ARG A 194 -9.84 -17.95 22.47
CA ARG A 194 -8.57 -18.67 22.36
C ARG A 194 -7.58 -17.85 21.53
N PHE A 195 -6.45 -17.51 22.13
CA PHE A 195 -5.32 -16.90 21.46
C PHE A 195 -4.06 -17.65 21.87
N GLN A 196 -3.38 -18.24 20.89
CA GLN A 196 -2.07 -18.84 21.08
C GLN A 196 -1.05 -17.90 20.43
N PRO A 197 -0.22 -17.20 21.21
CA PRO A 197 0.86 -16.44 20.61
C PRO A 197 1.76 -17.41 19.83
N PRO A 198 2.34 -16.99 18.69
CA PRO A 198 3.35 -17.80 18.04
C PRO A 198 4.40 -18.16 19.09
N ALA A 199 4.76 -19.45 19.15
CA ALA A 199 5.83 -19.88 20.04
C ALA A 199 7.00 -18.93 19.82
N SER A 200 7.52 -18.33 20.89
CA SER A 200 8.69 -17.47 20.79
C SER A 200 9.71 -18.26 19.96
N VAL A 201 10.16 -17.67 18.85
CA VAL A 201 11.27 -18.25 18.10
C VAL A 201 12.41 -18.25 19.10
N GLY A 202 12.61 -19.41 19.75
CA GLY A 202 13.70 -19.62 20.68
C GLY A 202 14.95 -19.17 19.96
N LYS A 203 15.76 -18.35 20.65
CA LYS A 203 17.11 -18.02 20.22
C LYS A 203 17.69 -19.27 19.58
N ARG A 204 18.03 -19.21 18.29
CA ARG A 204 18.77 -20.30 17.64
C ARG A 204 19.95 -20.57 18.55
N ASN A 205 19.93 -21.71 19.23
CA ASN A 205 21.08 -22.16 19.99
C ASN A 205 22.23 -22.20 19.00
N SER A 206 23.24 -21.38 19.25
CA SER A 206 24.54 -21.44 18.61
C SER A 206 25.00 -22.89 18.59
N ALA A 207 25.10 -23.46 17.39
CA ALA A 207 25.76 -24.74 17.19
C ALA A 207 27.21 -24.62 17.71
N PRO A 208 27.72 -25.59 18.48
CA PRO A 208 29.12 -25.59 18.86
C PRO A 208 29.96 -25.81 17.59
N ALA A 209 30.99 -24.97 17.42
CA ALA A 209 31.98 -25.12 16.37
C ALA A 209 32.62 -26.50 16.45
N GLN A 210 32.47 -27.28 15.38
CA GLN A 210 33.28 -28.48 15.17
C GLN A 210 34.72 -28.01 14.90
N GLN A 211 35.60 -28.28 15.87
CA GLN A 211 37.04 -28.25 15.66
C GLN A 211 37.41 -29.47 14.80
N HIS A 212 37.83 -29.23 13.57
CA HIS A 212 38.56 -30.22 12.80
C HIS A 212 40.03 -30.18 13.23
N SER A 213 40.52 -31.33 13.69
CA SER A 213 41.95 -31.68 13.71
C SER A 213 42.37 -32.20 12.34
#